data_AF-A0A6J4X752-F1
#
_entry.id   AF-A0A6J4X752-F1
#
_cell.length_a   1.000
_cell.length_b   1.000
_cell.length_c   1.000
_cell.angle_alpha   90.00
_cell.angle_beta   90.00
_cell.angle_gamma   90.00
#
_symmetry.space_group_name_H-M   'P 1'
#
loop_
_entity.id
_entity.type
_entity.pdbx_description
1 polymer ?
#
loop_
_entity_poly.entity_id
_entity_poly.type
_entity_poly.pdbx_seq_one_letter_code
_entity_poly.pdbx_strand_id
1 'polypeptide(L)'
;MNVAGILGKSHTSDDRAVFVDLKTAWIIQGLGHGHQDVTKLKDPTLVLKRTESNVAATAKLFHFAEITEKNMASFHFHGNLSAYPISALIAVPYDTKSGTILRGRYLSKEESQQIVRPEAVIDRLLQNIFRIKNVLDAVIAVVALATVLAVILVFALSLRLRQREIQTIFKIGCSRMTIAKLIAAEIMIIVFSSAVFCSIMMIAVRSMSNDLVRMLFIR
;
A
#
# COMPACT_ATOMS: atom_id res chain seq x y z
N MET A 1 -25.23 -21.94 5.00
CA MET A 1 -24.12 -21.45 5.85
C MET A 1 -24.75 -20.69 7.01
N ASN A 2 -24.36 -20.99 8.26
CA ASN A 2 -24.96 -20.35 9.44
C ASN A 2 -24.04 -19.26 9.96
N VAL A 3 -24.52 -18.02 10.01
CA VAL A 3 -23.76 -16.89 10.59
C VAL A 3 -23.91 -16.97 12.12
N ALA A 4 -22.80 -17.28 12.80
CA ALA A 4 -22.78 -17.41 14.26
C ALA A 4 -22.65 -16.07 15.01
N GLY A 5 -22.26 -15.00 14.32
CA GLY A 5 -22.10 -13.68 14.90
C GLY A 5 -21.50 -12.67 13.92
N ILE A 6 -21.61 -11.40 14.28
CA ILE A 6 -21.01 -10.28 13.56
C ILE A 6 -20.26 -9.45 14.59
N LEU A 7 -18.95 -9.29 14.41
CA LEU A 7 -18.13 -8.45 15.28
C LEU A 7 -18.38 -6.96 14.97
N GLY A 8 -18.29 -6.11 15.99
CA GLY A 8 -18.36 -4.67 15.82
C GLY A 8 -17.19 -4.12 14.99
N LYS A 9 -17.41 -3.00 14.30
CA LYS A 9 -16.35 -2.35 13.51
C LYS A 9 -15.24 -1.83 14.42
N SER A 10 -14.02 -2.11 14.02
CA SER A 10 -12.77 -1.64 14.63
C SER A 10 -12.11 -0.51 13.84
N HIS A 11 -12.64 -0.17 12.66
CA HIS A 11 -12.07 0.81 11.73
C HIS A 11 -10.65 0.45 11.26
N THR A 12 -10.36 -0.84 11.17
CA THR A 12 -9.08 -1.37 10.67
C THR A 12 -9.27 -2.14 9.36
N SER A 13 -8.19 -2.66 8.77
CA SER A 13 -8.24 -3.56 7.61
C SER A 13 -9.10 -4.79 7.85
N ASP A 14 -9.28 -5.19 9.11
CA ASP A 14 -9.85 -6.47 9.51
C ASP A 14 -11.38 -6.42 9.61
N ASP A 15 -12.00 -5.23 9.45
CA ASP A 15 -13.46 -5.04 9.48
C ASP A 15 -14.21 -5.82 8.38
N ARG A 16 -13.49 -6.33 7.38
CA ARG A 16 -14.03 -7.17 6.31
C ARG A 16 -13.62 -8.63 6.40
N ALA A 17 -12.95 -9.03 7.49
CA ALA A 17 -12.55 -10.41 7.71
C ALA A 17 -13.79 -11.29 7.93
N VAL A 18 -13.78 -12.48 7.34
CA VAL A 18 -14.82 -13.50 7.53
C VAL A 18 -14.15 -14.72 8.14
N PHE A 19 -14.60 -15.12 9.33
CA PHE A 19 -14.10 -16.30 10.02
C PHE A 19 -15.00 -17.50 9.68
N VAL A 20 -14.39 -18.55 9.15
CA VAL A 20 -15.06 -19.79 8.76
C VAL A 20 -14.20 -20.99 9.14
N ASP A 21 -14.80 -22.18 9.19
CA ASP A 21 -14.03 -23.41 9.29
C ASP A 21 -13.21 -23.70 8.00
N LEU A 22 -12.23 -24.60 8.09
CA LEU A 22 -11.34 -24.92 6.97
C LEU A 22 -12.10 -25.46 5.75
N LYS A 23 -13.12 -26.30 5.94
CA LYS A 23 -13.87 -26.89 4.82
C LYS A 23 -14.65 -25.80 4.08
N THR A 24 -15.29 -24.90 4.82
CA THR A 24 -15.97 -23.74 4.24
C THR A 24 -14.99 -22.85 3.48
N ALA A 25 -13.80 -22.56 4.03
CA ALA A 25 -12.76 -21.81 3.32
C ALA A 25 -12.32 -22.49 2.01
N TRP A 26 -12.11 -23.81 2.03
CA TRP A 26 -11.71 -24.57 0.84
C TRP A 26 -12.80 -24.67 -0.20
N ILE A 27 -14.08 -24.74 0.19
CA ILE A 27 -15.20 -24.66 -0.77
C ILE A 27 -15.23 -23.28 -1.44
N ILE A 28 -15.04 -22.20 -0.68
CA ILE A 28 -14.94 -20.83 -1.23
C ILE A 28 -13.77 -20.70 -2.22
N GLN A 29 -12.66 -21.40 -1.97
CA GLN A 29 -11.52 -21.49 -2.89
C GLN A 29 -11.76 -22.39 -4.11
N GLY A 30 -12.91 -23.07 -4.20
CA GLY A 30 -13.25 -23.98 -5.29
C GLY A 30 -12.63 -25.38 -5.19
N LEU A 31 -12.06 -25.75 -4.05
CA LEU A 31 -11.44 -27.06 -3.82
C LEU A 31 -12.44 -28.15 -3.42
N GLY A 32 -13.62 -27.76 -2.94
CA GLY A 32 -14.75 -28.65 -2.67
C GLY A 32 -15.95 -28.24 -3.52
N HIS A 33 -16.79 -29.20 -3.89
CA HIS A 33 -17.97 -28.93 -4.71
C HIS A 33 -19.12 -29.88 -4.38
N GLY A 34 -20.33 -29.46 -4.74
CA GLY A 34 -21.53 -30.27 -4.67
C GLY A 34 -22.11 -30.50 -6.06
N HIS A 35 -22.70 -31.67 -6.26
CA HIS A 35 -23.38 -32.03 -7.50
C HIS A 35 -24.59 -32.91 -7.23
N GLN A 36 -25.44 -33.08 -8.24
CA GLN A 36 -26.51 -34.06 -8.20
C GLN A 36 -25.96 -35.48 -7.96
N ASP A 37 -26.72 -36.31 -7.25
CA ASP A 37 -26.30 -37.67 -6.90
C ASP A 37 -26.04 -38.51 -8.17
N VAL A 38 -24.77 -38.86 -8.39
CA VAL A 38 -24.32 -39.58 -9.59
C VAL A 38 -24.94 -40.98 -9.69
N THR A 39 -25.33 -41.57 -8.56
CA THR A 39 -25.95 -42.90 -8.52
C THR A 39 -27.38 -42.88 -9.06
N LYS A 40 -28.05 -41.73 -9.00
CA LYS A 40 -29.45 -41.53 -9.44
C LYS A 40 -29.57 -40.94 -10.85
N LEU A 41 -28.45 -40.73 -11.56
CA LEU A 41 -28.45 -40.23 -12.94
C LEU A 41 -29.13 -41.22 -13.89
N LYS A 42 -30.10 -40.71 -14.66
CA LYS A 42 -30.80 -41.45 -15.72
C LYS A 42 -30.40 -41.02 -17.14
N ASP A 43 -29.80 -39.83 -17.29
CA ASP A 43 -29.30 -39.35 -18.57
C ASP A 43 -27.99 -40.09 -18.93
N PRO A 44 -27.98 -40.90 -20.00
CA PRO A 44 -26.79 -41.65 -20.40
C PRO A 44 -25.64 -40.75 -20.88
N THR A 45 -25.94 -39.50 -21.30
CA THR A 45 -24.90 -38.53 -21.71
C THR A 45 -24.09 -37.99 -20.54
N LEU A 46 -24.54 -38.20 -19.30
CA LEU A 46 -23.86 -37.76 -18.08
C LEU A 46 -23.01 -38.87 -17.43
N VAL A 47 -23.15 -40.13 -17.86
CA VAL A 47 -22.47 -41.29 -17.25
C VAL A 47 -21.43 -41.84 -18.22
N LEU A 48 -20.15 -41.77 -17.85
CA LEU A 48 -19.04 -42.37 -18.60
C LEU A 48 -19.01 -43.89 -18.42
N LYS A 49 -19.15 -44.35 -17.17
CA LYS A 49 -19.06 -45.77 -16.81
C LYS A 49 -19.77 -46.03 -15.50
N ARG A 50 -20.52 -47.14 -15.43
CA ARG A 50 -21.15 -47.62 -14.19
C ARG A 50 -20.70 -49.05 -13.92
N THR A 51 -20.18 -49.29 -12.72
CA THR A 51 -19.88 -50.61 -12.17
C THR A 51 -20.72 -50.86 -10.92
N GLU A 52 -20.65 -52.05 -10.33
CA GLU A 52 -21.37 -52.37 -9.09
C GLU A 52 -20.97 -51.47 -7.91
N SER A 53 -19.73 -50.96 -7.90
CA SER A 53 -19.16 -50.19 -6.79
C SER A 53 -18.89 -48.71 -7.11
N ASN A 54 -18.97 -48.28 -8.37
CA ASN A 54 -18.60 -46.92 -8.74
C ASN A 54 -19.38 -46.41 -9.96
N VAL A 55 -19.67 -45.10 -9.98
CA VAL A 55 -20.26 -44.39 -11.11
C VAL A 55 -19.33 -43.24 -11.52
N ALA A 56 -18.73 -43.34 -12.70
CA ALA A 56 -17.95 -42.27 -13.29
C ALA A 56 -18.87 -41.36 -14.12
N ALA A 57 -18.97 -40.09 -13.74
CA ALA A 57 -19.74 -39.07 -14.46
C ALA A 57 -18.86 -38.30 -15.45
N THR A 58 -19.48 -37.75 -16.50
CA THR A 58 -18.79 -36.88 -17.48
C THR A 58 -18.55 -35.46 -16.92
N ALA A 59 -17.70 -34.69 -17.59
CA ALA A 59 -17.50 -33.26 -17.29
C ALA A 59 -18.74 -32.38 -17.54
N LYS A 60 -19.80 -32.91 -18.17
CA LYS A 60 -21.09 -32.22 -18.36
C LYS A 60 -21.93 -32.19 -17.07
N LEU A 61 -21.50 -32.91 -16.01
CA LEU A 61 -22.20 -32.92 -14.73
C LEU A 61 -22.33 -31.52 -14.15
N PHE A 62 -23.55 -31.14 -13.79
CA PHE A 62 -23.83 -29.84 -13.20
C PHE A 62 -23.36 -29.78 -11.75
N HIS A 63 -22.56 -28.76 -11.44
CA HIS A 63 -22.13 -28.43 -10.08
C HIS A 63 -23.03 -27.34 -9.50
N PHE A 64 -23.35 -27.45 -8.21
CA PHE A 64 -24.11 -26.42 -7.51
C PHE A 64 -23.22 -25.20 -7.23
N ALA A 65 -23.68 -24.02 -7.63
CA ALA A 65 -23.01 -22.75 -7.36
C ALA A 65 -23.33 -22.16 -5.97
N GLU A 66 -24.37 -22.67 -5.31
CA GLU A 66 -24.87 -22.19 -4.01
C GLU A 66 -25.11 -23.35 -3.05
N ILE A 67 -24.76 -23.15 -1.77
CA ILE A 67 -25.04 -24.09 -0.68
C ILE A 67 -26.35 -23.68 0.02
N THR A 68 -27.33 -24.58 -0.04
CA THR A 68 -28.64 -24.48 0.60
C THR A 68 -28.82 -25.61 1.60
N GLU A 69 -29.81 -25.51 2.50
CA GLU A 69 -30.13 -26.61 3.42
C GLU A 69 -30.45 -27.93 2.70
N LYS A 70 -31.02 -27.85 1.50
CA LYS A 70 -31.42 -29.01 0.70
C LYS A 70 -30.23 -29.72 0.04
N ASN A 71 -29.17 -29.00 -0.32
CA ASN A 71 -28.04 -29.55 -1.08
C ASN A 71 -26.73 -29.62 -0.29
N MET A 72 -26.67 -29.10 0.94
CA MET A 72 -25.44 -29.07 1.75
C MET A 72 -24.78 -30.45 1.89
N ALA A 73 -25.58 -31.51 2.05
CA ALA A 73 -25.07 -32.88 2.15
C ALA A 73 -24.45 -33.43 0.85
N SER A 74 -24.63 -32.76 -0.29
CA SER A 74 -24.03 -33.16 -1.57
C SER A 74 -22.61 -32.62 -1.79
N PHE A 75 -22.18 -31.64 -0.99
CA PHE A 75 -20.85 -31.06 -1.10
C PHE A 75 -19.81 -31.98 -0.47
N HIS A 76 -18.74 -32.23 -1.21
CA HIS A 76 -17.64 -33.07 -0.76
C HIS A 76 -16.31 -32.63 -1.38
N PHE A 77 -15.26 -33.31 -0.95
CA PHE A 77 -13.89 -33.08 -1.37
C PHE A 77 -13.35 -34.35 -2.00
N HIS A 78 -12.58 -34.20 -3.07
CA HIS A 78 -11.83 -35.31 -3.63
C HIS A 78 -10.38 -35.26 -3.16
N GLY A 79 -9.79 -36.43 -2.95
CA GLY A 79 -8.39 -36.57 -2.54
C GLY A 79 -8.17 -36.49 -1.04
N ASN A 80 -6.90 -36.28 -0.67
CA ASN A 80 -6.46 -36.27 0.72
C ASN A 80 -6.58 -34.86 1.32
N LEU A 81 -7.48 -34.69 2.31
CA LEU A 81 -7.69 -33.42 3.00
C LEU A 81 -6.44 -32.87 3.69
N SER A 82 -5.50 -33.73 4.10
CA SER A 82 -4.25 -33.29 4.74
C SER A 82 -3.30 -32.56 3.80
N ALA A 83 -3.52 -32.64 2.48
CA ALA A 83 -2.72 -31.94 1.47
C ALA A 83 -3.33 -30.59 1.05
N TYR A 84 -4.46 -30.19 1.61
CA TYR A 84 -5.13 -28.96 1.23
C TYR A 84 -4.41 -27.74 1.79
N PRO A 85 -4.37 -26.62 1.05
CA PRO A 85 -3.52 -25.49 1.38
C PRO A 85 -4.01 -24.73 2.63
N ILE A 86 -3.05 -24.35 3.47
CA ILE A 86 -3.22 -23.37 4.55
C ILE A 86 -2.15 -22.30 4.35
N SER A 87 -2.57 -21.07 4.08
CA SER A 87 -1.65 -19.98 3.75
C SER A 87 -1.01 -19.34 4.98
N ALA A 88 -1.72 -19.33 6.11
CA ALA A 88 -1.28 -18.71 7.35
C ALA A 88 -1.91 -19.38 8.56
N LEU A 89 -1.21 -19.27 9.71
CA LEU A 89 -1.69 -19.75 11.00
C LEU A 89 -1.45 -18.68 12.06
N ILE A 90 -2.48 -18.40 12.86
CA ILE A 90 -2.36 -17.53 14.03
C ILE A 90 -1.93 -18.41 15.20
N ALA A 91 -0.68 -18.28 15.61
CA ALA A 91 -0.17 -18.94 16.80
C ALA A 91 -0.45 -18.08 18.04
N VAL A 92 -1.15 -18.64 19.02
CA VAL A 92 -1.45 -17.98 20.31
C VAL A 92 -0.61 -18.65 21.41
N PRO A 93 0.61 -18.17 21.70
CA PRO A 93 1.44 -18.75 22.74
C PRO A 93 0.87 -18.48 24.14
N TYR A 94 1.09 -19.41 25.07
CA TYR A 94 0.62 -19.30 26.45
C TYR A 94 1.26 -18.14 27.23
N ASP A 95 2.51 -17.83 26.90
CA ASP A 95 3.31 -16.79 27.57
C ASP A 95 4.39 -16.21 26.64
N THR A 96 5.09 -15.18 27.11
CA THR A 96 6.18 -14.53 26.38
C THR A 96 7.33 -15.50 26.07
N LYS A 97 7.63 -16.44 26.97
CA LYS A 97 8.74 -17.40 26.84
C LYS A 97 8.46 -18.37 25.69
N SER A 98 7.31 -19.04 25.71
CA SER A 98 6.82 -19.95 24.67
C SER A 98 6.70 -19.24 23.32
N GLY A 99 6.20 -18.00 23.29
CA GLY A 99 6.18 -17.19 22.07
C GLY A 99 7.58 -16.87 21.53
N THR A 100 8.56 -16.67 22.41
CA THR A 100 9.96 -16.44 22.02
C THR A 100 10.62 -17.72 21.49
N ILE A 101 10.43 -18.84 22.17
CA ILE A 101 10.92 -20.15 21.73
C ILE A 101 10.32 -20.52 20.37
N LEU A 102 9.00 -20.36 20.22
CA LEU A 102 8.31 -20.66 18.98
C LEU A 102 8.91 -19.85 17.82
N ARG A 103 9.08 -18.54 17.98
CA ARG A 103 9.74 -17.69 16.96
C ARG A 103 11.17 -18.14 16.66
N GLY A 104 11.92 -18.51 17.68
CA GLY A 104 13.30 -18.99 17.55
C GLY A 104 13.44 -20.21 16.63
N ARG A 105 12.44 -21.11 16.62
CA ARG A 105 12.42 -22.29 15.76
C ARG A 105 12.29 -21.95 14.27
N TYR A 106 11.72 -20.80 13.93
CA TYR A 106 11.50 -20.36 12.55
C TYR A 106 12.49 -19.26 12.11
N LEU A 107 13.69 -19.24 12.67
CA LEU A 107 14.76 -18.29 12.30
C LEU A 107 15.77 -18.83 11.29
N SER A 108 15.85 -20.16 11.10
CA SER A 108 16.81 -20.73 10.15
C SER A 108 16.46 -20.33 8.71
N LYS A 109 17.48 -20.07 7.89
CA LYS A 109 17.32 -19.75 6.47
C LYS A 109 16.77 -20.91 5.65
N GLU A 110 16.84 -22.12 6.19
CA GLU A 110 16.36 -23.36 5.57
C GLU A 110 14.86 -23.58 5.81
N GLU A 111 14.24 -22.82 6.73
CA GLU A 111 12.81 -22.92 7.00
C GLU A 111 12.00 -22.30 5.86
N SER A 112 11.06 -23.07 5.32
CA SER A 112 10.10 -22.60 4.30
C SER A 112 8.97 -21.75 4.89
N GLN A 113 8.90 -21.67 6.22
CA GLN A 113 7.85 -20.99 6.97
C GLN A 113 8.45 -19.88 7.83
N GLN A 114 7.72 -18.77 7.98
CA GLN A 114 8.15 -17.64 8.78
C GLN A 114 7.09 -17.27 9.80
N ILE A 115 7.52 -16.99 11.04
CA ILE A 115 6.66 -16.37 12.04
C ILE A 115 6.90 -14.86 12.02
N VAL A 116 5.84 -14.11 11.73
CA VAL A 116 5.84 -12.65 11.75
C VAL A 116 4.98 -12.12 12.88
N ARG A 117 5.34 -10.95 13.41
CA ARG A 117 4.47 -10.14 14.27
C ARG A 117 4.10 -8.90 13.46
N PRO A 118 2.97 -8.90 12.73
CA PRO A 118 2.67 -7.91 11.71
C PRO A 118 2.84 -6.47 12.20
N GLU A 119 2.21 -6.13 13.33
CA GLU A 119 2.32 -4.82 13.97
C GLU A 119 3.78 -4.41 14.20
N ALA A 120 4.56 -5.23 14.90
CA ALA A 120 5.96 -4.94 15.19
C ALA A 120 6.86 -4.88 13.94
N VAL A 121 6.50 -5.54 12.85
CA VAL A 121 7.24 -5.45 11.58
C VAL A 121 6.92 -4.12 10.89
N ILE A 122 5.63 -3.79 10.76
CA ILE A 122 5.18 -2.53 10.15
C ILE A 122 5.71 -1.33 10.93
N ASP A 123 5.63 -1.33 12.25
CA ASP A 123 6.14 -0.25 13.10
C ASP A 123 7.63 -0.02 12.88
N ARG A 124 8.42 -1.09 12.81
CA ARG A 124 9.86 -0.99 12.56
C ARG A 124 10.18 -0.46 11.17
N LEU A 125 9.43 -0.87 10.14
CA LEU A 125 9.60 -0.35 8.79
C LEU A 125 9.27 1.15 8.74
N LEU A 126 8.16 1.56 9.34
CA LEU A 126 7.75 2.96 9.40
C LEU A 126 8.76 3.81 10.17
N GLN A 127 9.25 3.36 11.32
CA GLN A 127 10.27 4.06 12.10
C GLN A 127 11.54 4.32 11.29
N ASN A 128 12.00 3.34 10.51
CA ASN A 128 13.19 3.52 9.65
C ASN A 128 12.94 4.55 8.55
N ILE A 129 11.79 4.52 7.90
CA ILE A 129 11.41 5.50 6.86
C ILE A 129 11.35 6.91 7.44
N PHE A 130 10.69 7.09 8.58
CA PHE A 130 10.57 8.40 9.22
C PHE A 130 11.91 8.94 9.72
N ARG A 131 12.82 8.06 10.18
CA ARG A 131 14.17 8.48 10.57
C ARG A 131 14.96 9.06 9.40
N ILE A 132 14.91 8.43 8.23
CA ILE A 132 15.58 8.93 7.02
C ILE A 132 15.00 10.28 6.62
N LYS A 133 13.66 10.41 6.64
CA LYS A 133 12.99 11.68 6.35
C LYS A 133 13.50 12.82 7.24
N ASN A 134 13.58 12.59 8.55
CA ASN A 134 14.01 13.63 9.49
C ASN A 134 15.45 14.10 9.24
N VAL A 135 16.36 13.19 8.86
CA VAL A 135 17.75 13.56 8.51
C VAL A 135 17.78 14.39 7.23
N LEU A 136 17.04 13.98 6.20
CA LEU A 136 16.95 14.73 4.95
C LEU A 136 16.33 16.11 5.17
N ASP A 137 15.26 16.21 5.96
CA ASP A 137 14.62 17.48 6.31
C ASP A 137 15.61 18.42 7.01
N ALA A 138 16.44 17.91 7.93
CA ALA A 138 17.45 18.70 8.61
C ALA A 138 18.51 19.25 7.64
N VAL A 139 19.00 18.41 6.71
CA VAL A 139 19.94 18.85 5.65
C VAL A 139 19.29 19.90 4.75
N ILE A 140 18.06 19.66 4.30
CA ILE A 140 17.30 20.60 3.46
C ILE A 140 17.10 21.93 4.19
N ALA A 141 16.80 21.91 5.49
CA ALA A 141 16.62 23.13 6.29
C ALA A 141 17.89 23.98 6.34
N VAL A 142 19.06 23.36 6.54
CA VAL A 142 20.35 24.08 6.54
C VAL A 142 20.66 24.67 5.17
N VAL A 143 20.44 23.91 4.10
CA VAL A 143 20.66 24.40 2.73
C VAL A 143 19.69 25.54 2.40
N ALA A 144 18.41 25.39 2.75
CA ALA A 144 17.39 26.42 2.54
C ALA A 144 17.75 27.72 3.28
N LEU A 145 18.23 27.62 4.52
CA LEU A 145 18.72 28.78 5.29
C LEU A 145 19.89 29.46 4.56
N ALA A 146 20.88 28.70 4.11
CA ALA A 146 22.02 29.24 3.37
C ALA A 146 21.58 29.93 2.06
N THR A 147 20.63 29.34 1.33
CA THR A 147 20.06 29.93 0.11
C THR A 147 19.33 31.24 0.40
N VAL A 148 18.52 31.30 1.46
CA VAL A 148 17.83 32.54 1.88
C VAL A 148 18.84 33.63 2.23
N LEU A 149 19.89 33.30 2.99
CA LEU A 149 20.96 34.27 3.31
C LEU A 149 21.68 34.77 2.06
N ALA A 150 21.96 33.88 1.10
CA ALA A 150 22.56 34.27 -0.17
C ALA A 150 21.65 35.19 -0.98
N VAL A 151 20.35 34.92 -1.03
CA VAL A 151 19.35 35.78 -1.69
C VAL A 151 19.31 37.16 -1.04
N ILE A 152 19.28 37.23 0.29
CA ILE A 152 19.34 38.51 1.03
C ILE A 152 20.61 39.27 0.67
N LEU A 153 21.76 38.60 0.63
CA LEU A 153 23.03 39.22 0.27
C LEU A 153 23.02 39.80 -1.16
N VAL A 154 22.47 39.05 -2.12
CA VAL A 154 22.33 39.50 -3.52
C VAL A 154 21.45 40.74 -3.61
N PHE A 155 20.31 40.76 -2.92
CA PHE A 155 19.42 41.94 -2.90
C PHE A 155 20.08 43.14 -2.21
N ALA A 156 20.77 42.92 -1.08
CA ALA A 156 21.50 43.98 -0.39
C ALA A 156 22.59 44.60 -1.28
N LEU A 157 23.33 43.77 -2.02
CA LEU A 157 24.33 44.23 -2.97
C LEU A 157 23.71 44.98 -4.15
N SER A 158 22.60 44.47 -4.70
CA SER A 158 21.85 45.13 -5.77
C SER A 158 21.41 46.54 -5.36
N LEU A 159 20.82 46.68 -4.17
CA LEU A 159 20.44 47.98 -3.62
C LEU A 159 21.65 48.89 -3.37
N ARG A 160 22.77 48.33 -2.90
CA ARG A 160 24.02 49.10 -2.70
C ARG A 160 24.57 49.63 -4.02
N LEU A 161 24.56 48.84 -5.08
CA LEU A 161 25.04 49.25 -6.41
C LEU A 161 24.14 50.33 -7.04
N ARG A 162 22.83 50.28 -6.77
CA ARG A 162 21.85 51.25 -7.29
C ARG A 162 21.66 52.51 -6.43
N GLN A 163 22.50 52.72 -5.41
CA GLN A 163 22.42 53.92 -4.57
C GLN A 163 22.49 55.23 -5.37
N ARG A 164 23.30 55.28 -6.44
CA ARG A 164 23.40 56.47 -7.31
C ARG A 164 22.10 56.74 -8.07
N GLU A 165 21.46 55.70 -8.60
CA GLU A 165 20.17 55.81 -9.30
C GLU A 165 19.08 56.30 -8.34
N ILE A 166 19.02 55.73 -7.14
CA ILE A 166 18.07 56.12 -6.09
C ILE A 166 18.24 57.61 -5.72
N GLN A 167 19.49 58.08 -5.58
CA GLN A 167 19.77 59.49 -5.32
C GLN A 167 19.33 60.39 -6.47
N THR A 168 19.55 59.98 -7.73
CA THR A 168 19.09 60.74 -8.90
C THR A 168 17.56 60.83 -8.92
N ILE A 169 16.85 59.73 -8.67
CA ILE A 169 15.38 59.69 -8.61
C ILE A 169 14.84 60.62 -7.51
N PHE A 170 15.52 60.67 -6.36
CA PHE A 170 15.15 61.62 -5.30
C PHE A 170 15.39 63.08 -5.72
N LYS A 171 16.51 63.37 -6.39
CA LYS A 171 16.87 64.73 -6.86
C LYS A 171 15.94 65.26 -7.94
N ILE A 172 15.35 64.40 -8.78
CA ILE A 172 14.33 64.79 -9.77
C ILE A 172 12.92 65.00 -9.16
N GLY A 173 12.80 64.97 -7.82
CA GLY A 173 11.59 65.35 -7.10
C GLY A 173 10.69 64.21 -6.63
N CYS A 174 11.10 62.94 -6.77
CA CYS A 174 10.30 61.82 -6.27
C CYS A 174 10.35 61.72 -4.74
N SER A 175 9.21 61.43 -4.12
CA SER A 175 9.12 61.17 -2.68
C SER A 175 9.84 59.87 -2.29
N ARG A 176 10.35 59.80 -1.05
CA ARG A 176 10.99 58.57 -0.50
C ARG A 176 10.06 57.35 -0.53
N MET A 177 8.76 57.58 -0.38
CA MET A 177 7.74 56.53 -0.43
C MET A 177 7.57 55.96 -1.85
N THR A 178 7.64 56.81 -2.88
CA THR A 178 7.57 56.38 -4.28
C THR A 178 8.76 55.49 -4.64
N ILE A 179 9.96 55.83 -4.18
CA ILE A 179 11.18 55.03 -4.37
C ILE A 179 11.04 53.66 -3.70
N ALA A 180 10.57 53.61 -2.45
CA ALA A 180 10.35 52.35 -1.73
C ALA A 180 9.32 51.45 -2.44
N LYS A 181 8.22 52.03 -2.93
CA LYS A 181 7.20 51.30 -3.73
C LYS A 181 7.79 50.72 -5.01
N LEU A 182 8.66 51.46 -5.70
CA LEU A 182 9.28 51.00 -6.95
C LEU A 182 10.21 49.80 -6.70
N ILE A 183 11.05 49.87 -5.66
CA ILE A 183 11.92 48.76 -5.27
C ILE A 183 11.10 47.55 -4.82
N ALA A 184 10.05 47.76 -4.02
CA ALA A 184 9.16 46.69 -3.59
C ALA A 184 8.46 46.01 -4.77
N ALA A 185 8.02 46.78 -5.77
CA ALA A 185 7.43 46.25 -6.99
C ALA A 185 8.42 45.38 -7.78
N GLU A 186 9.67 45.80 -7.93
CA GLU A 186 10.70 45.00 -8.59
C GLU A 186 10.96 43.68 -7.85
N ILE A 187 11.13 43.72 -6.52
CA ILE A 187 11.31 42.51 -5.70
C ILE A 187 10.11 41.58 -5.85
N MET A 188 8.88 42.10 -5.80
CA MET A 188 7.68 41.28 -5.98
C MET A 188 7.61 40.63 -7.36
N ILE A 189 7.98 41.34 -8.43
CA ILE A 189 8.01 40.78 -9.79
C ILE A 189 9.03 39.64 -9.87
N ILE A 190 10.22 39.80 -9.30
CA ILE A 190 11.26 38.77 -9.28
C ILE A 190 10.80 37.54 -8.47
N VAL A 191 10.22 37.75 -7.29
CA VAL A 191 9.73 36.64 -6.44
C VAL A 191 8.58 35.91 -7.13
N PHE A 192 7.63 36.63 -7.72
CA PHE A 192 6.49 36.05 -8.42
C PHE A 192 6.93 35.25 -9.65
N SER A 193 7.79 35.82 -10.50
CA SER A 193 8.33 35.10 -11.67
C SER A 193 9.12 33.85 -11.27
N SER A 194 9.92 33.94 -10.21
CA SER A 194 10.65 32.78 -9.66
C SER A 194 9.70 31.69 -9.14
N ALA A 195 8.63 32.07 -8.43
CA ALA A 195 7.63 31.12 -7.92
C ALA A 195 6.88 30.41 -9.05
N VAL A 196 6.50 31.14 -10.11
CA VAL A 196 5.88 30.58 -11.32
C VAL A 196 6.83 29.58 -11.98
N PHE A 197 8.09 29.97 -12.20
CA PHE A 197 9.09 29.09 -12.82
C PHE A 197 9.32 27.82 -11.99
N CYS A 198 9.47 27.95 -10.67
CA CYS A 198 9.64 26.83 -9.76
C CYS A 198 8.43 25.89 -9.76
N SER A 199 7.21 26.44 -9.80
CA SER A 199 5.97 25.65 -9.89
C SER A 199 5.89 24.85 -11.19
N ILE A 200 6.25 25.46 -12.33
CA ILE A 200 6.31 24.77 -13.63
C ILE A 200 7.32 23.61 -13.58
N MET A 201 8.51 23.85 -13.04
CA MET A 201 9.52 22.80 -12.88
C MET A 201 9.04 21.66 -11.96
N MET A 202 8.40 21.98 -10.83
CA MET A 202 7.84 20.94 -9.95
C MET A 202 6.77 20.10 -10.65
N ILE A 203 5.89 20.72 -11.44
CA ILE A 203 4.87 20.00 -12.22
C ILE A 203 5.54 19.09 -13.26
N ALA A 204 6.55 19.59 -13.99
CA ALA A 204 7.30 18.80 -14.96
C ALA A 204 7.96 17.58 -14.32
N VAL A 205 8.68 17.76 -13.21
CA VAL A 205 9.32 16.66 -12.47
C VAL A 205 8.28 15.64 -11.98
N ARG A 206 7.15 16.11 -11.43
CA ARG A 206 6.08 15.24 -10.96
C ARG A 206 5.46 14.41 -12.07
N SER A 207 5.33 14.98 -13.28
CA SER A 207 4.79 14.24 -14.43
C SER A 207 5.73 13.11 -14.90
N MET A 208 7.04 13.29 -14.76
CA MET A 208 8.07 12.34 -15.20
C MET A 208 8.57 11.44 -14.06
N SER A 209 8.02 11.53 -12.85
CA SER A 209 8.58 10.85 -11.67
C SER A 209 8.62 9.33 -11.83
N ASN A 210 7.62 8.75 -12.50
CA ASN A 210 7.56 7.31 -12.73
C ASN A 210 8.68 6.82 -13.65
N ASP A 211 9.00 7.59 -14.70
CA ASP A 211 10.03 7.25 -15.68
C ASP A 211 11.44 7.51 -15.12
N LEU A 212 11.61 8.61 -14.37
CA LEU A 212 12.86 8.94 -13.67
C LEU A 212 13.22 7.88 -12.62
N VAL A 213 12.26 7.44 -11.81
CA VAL A 213 12.51 6.40 -10.79
C VAL A 213 12.83 5.06 -11.45
N ARG A 214 12.13 4.69 -12.53
CA ARG A 214 12.46 3.48 -13.29
C ARG A 214 13.87 3.54 -13.88
N MET A 215 14.26 4.64 -14.51
CA MET A 215 15.60 4.78 -15.12
C MET A 215 16.74 4.79 -14.08
N LEU A 216 16.52 5.39 -12.91
CA LEU A 216 17.58 5.63 -11.92
C LEU A 216 17.74 4.51 -10.88
N PHE A 217 16.66 3.80 -10.54
CA PHE A 217 16.65 2.75 -9.50
C PHE A 217 16.38 1.34 -10.02
N ILE A 218 15.76 1.19 -11.20
CA ILE A 218 15.54 -0.12 -11.82
C ILE A 218 16.52 -0.25 -12.98
N ARG A 219 17.72 -0.74 -12.66
CA ARG A 219 18.63 -1.30 -13.65
C ARG A 219 18.43 -2.80 -13.71
#